data_AF-A0AAN7UNX0-F1
#
_entry.id   AF-A0AAN7UNX0-F1
#
_cell.length_a   1.000
_cell.length_b   1.000
_cell.length_c   1.000
_cell.angle_alpha   90.00
_cell.angle_beta   90.00
_cell.angle_gamma   90.00
#
_symmetry.space_group_name_H-M   'P 1'
#
loop_
_entity.id
_entity.type
_entity.pdbx_description
1 polymer ?
#
loop_
_entity_poly.entity_id
_entity_poly.type
_entity_poly.pdbx_seq_one_letter_code
_entity_poly.pdbx_strand_id
1 'polypeptide(L)'
;MKDCAKSFRRKADLERHYNQVHISSELKKKFPCDWKKCQRGRDPFHRRDHQRDHYRDYHMEDLMRRGSSSREDQKWWNTRKIIPDWWRCTRCLERVKVEEHGYVCSICRAPCEQDRQFFRTQ
;
A
#
# COMPACT_ATOMS: atom_id res chain seq x y z
N MET A 1 14.04 -5.88 30.02
CA MET A 1 14.46 -5.20 28.79
C MET A 1 15.54 -6.06 28.14
N LYS A 2 15.32 -6.62 26.94
CA LYS A 2 16.37 -7.42 26.27
C LYS A 2 17.30 -6.47 25.52
N ASP A 3 18.57 -6.44 25.92
CA ASP A 3 19.65 -5.68 25.28
C ASP A 3 19.73 -6.01 23.78
N CYS A 4 19.53 -4.98 22.93
CA CYS A 4 19.75 -5.10 21.50
C CYS A 4 20.81 -4.08 21.06
N ALA A 5 22.04 -4.55 20.81
CA ALA A 5 23.17 -3.74 20.37
C ALA A 5 23.20 -3.46 18.85
N LYS A 6 22.04 -3.52 18.17
CA LYS A 6 21.97 -3.30 16.71
C LYS A 6 22.03 -1.82 16.38
N SER A 7 23.08 -1.40 15.67
CA SER A 7 23.21 -0.04 15.13
C SER A 7 22.67 0.03 13.70
N PHE A 8 22.11 1.18 13.32
CA PHE A 8 21.55 1.43 12.00
C PHE A 8 22.08 2.74 11.45
N ARG A 9 22.38 2.76 10.15
CA ARG A 9 22.88 3.97 9.45
C ARG A 9 21.78 5.01 9.19
N ARG A 10 20.52 4.58 9.12
CA ARG A 10 19.37 5.47 8.83
C ARG A 10 18.35 5.39 9.96
N LYS A 11 17.82 6.56 10.34
CA LYS A 11 16.74 6.68 11.34
C LYS A 11 15.54 5.78 11.03
N ALA A 12 15.12 5.72 9.75
CA ALA A 12 13.99 4.89 9.33
C ALA A 12 14.20 3.39 9.58
N ASP A 13 15.43 2.89 9.44
CA ASP A 13 15.74 1.48 9.69
C ASP A 13 15.75 1.16 11.19
N LEU A 14 16.24 2.09 12.02
CA LEU A 14 16.17 2.00 13.49
C LEU A 14 14.71 2.03 13.98
N GLU A 15 13.90 2.97 13.51
CA GLU A 15 12.48 3.06 13.87
C GLU A 15 11.73 1.78 13.47
N ARG A 16 12.00 1.24 12.27
CA ARG A 16 11.42 -0.03 11.84
C ARG A 16 11.85 -1.18 12.75
N HIS A 17 13.13 -1.26 13.11
CA HIS A 17 13.62 -2.28 14.03
C HIS A 17 12.93 -2.20 15.38
N TYR A 18 12.88 -1.01 15.98
CA TYR A 18 12.24 -0.79 17.27
C TYR A 18 10.75 -1.19 17.26
N ASN A 19 10.01 -0.74 16.25
CA ASN A 19 8.60 -1.07 16.08
C ASN A 19 8.32 -2.57 15.91
N GLN A 20 9.29 -3.34 15.37
CA GLN A 20 9.11 -4.78 15.14
C GLN A 20 9.60 -5.63 16.31
N VAL A 21 10.68 -5.22 16.98
CA VAL A 21 11.37 -6.04 17.99
C VAL A 21 11.02 -5.64 19.41
N HIS A 22 10.78 -4.35 19.67
CA HIS A 22 10.65 -3.81 21.02
C HIS A 22 9.23 -3.40 21.40
N ILE A 23 8.39 -3.05 20.43
CA ILE A 23 6.96 -2.80 20.68
C ILE A 23 6.24 -4.15 20.86
N SER A 24 5.41 -4.27 21.91
CA SER A 24 4.62 -5.47 22.16
C SER A 24 3.59 -5.71 21.04
N SER A 25 3.16 -6.94 20.84
CA SER A 25 2.20 -7.33 19.78
C SER A 25 0.91 -6.51 19.79
N GLU A 26 0.47 -6.09 20.96
CA GLU A 26 -0.77 -5.37 21.23
C GLU A 26 -0.66 -3.92 20.78
N LEU A 27 0.52 -3.32 20.94
CA LEU A 27 0.81 -1.91 20.61
C LEU A 27 1.32 -1.74 19.17
N LYS A 28 1.71 -2.83 18.49
CA LYS A 28 2.16 -2.77 17.10
C LYS A 28 1.04 -2.22 16.22
N LYS A 29 1.38 -1.21 15.42
CA LYS A 29 0.47 -0.69 14.40
C LYS A 29 0.02 -1.82 13.47
N LYS A 30 -1.29 -1.92 13.28
CA LYS A 30 -1.94 -2.93 12.43
C LYS A 30 -2.44 -2.26 11.16
N PHE A 31 -2.25 -2.95 10.04
CA PHE A 31 -2.66 -2.52 8.72
C PHE A 31 -3.53 -3.63 8.11
N PRO A 32 -4.84 -3.66 8.44
CA PRO A 32 -5.74 -4.69 7.95
C PRO A 32 -6.01 -4.52 6.45
N CYS A 33 -6.21 -5.62 5.73
CA CYS A 33 -6.77 -5.57 4.38
C CYS A 33 -8.26 -5.22 4.44
N ASP A 34 -8.69 -4.29 3.58
CA ASP A 34 -10.05 -3.77 3.48
C ASP A 34 -10.88 -4.45 2.36
N TRP A 35 -10.36 -5.49 1.72
CA TRP A 35 -11.15 -6.34 0.83
C TRP A 35 -12.10 -7.22 1.63
N LYS A 36 -13.37 -7.25 1.21
CA LYS A 36 -14.38 -8.12 1.82
C LYS A 36 -13.90 -9.58 1.78
N LYS A 37 -14.06 -10.29 2.89
CA LYS A 37 -13.69 -11.71 3.07
C LYS A 37 -12.19 -12.02 2.94
N CYS A 38 -11.30 -11.03 2.87
CA CYS A 38 -9.87 -11.28 2.92
C CYS A 38 -9.42 -11.70 4.32
N GLN A 39 -8.67 -12.81 4.44
CA GLN A 39 -8.11 -13.27 5.72
C GLN A 39 -7.22 -12.20 6.37
N ARG A 40 -6.50 -11.42 5.56
CA ARG A 40 -5.64 -10.33 6.04
C ARG A 40 -6.40 -9.13 6.61
N GLY A 41 -7.74 -9.13 6.53
CA GLY A 41 -8.58 -8.23 7.31
C GLY A 41 -8.65 -8.63 8.79
N ARG A 42 -8.63 -9.95 9.08
CA ARG A 42 -8.62 -10.50 10.45
C ARG A 42 -7.21 -10.76 10.99
N ASP A 43 -6.24 -10.96 10.10
CA ASP A 43 -4.81 -11.09 10.39
C ASP A 43 -4.01 -9.96 9.71
N PRO A 44 -3.99 -8.76 10.33
CA PRO A 44 -3.43 -7.55 9.71
C PRO A 44 -1.93 -7.62 9.46
N PHE A 45 -1.43 -6.80 8.54
CA PHE A 45 0.00 -6.59 8.40
C PHE A 45 0.53 -5.69 9.51
N HIS A 46 1.80 -5.86 9.89
CA HIS A 46 2.52 -4.95 10.79
C HIS A 46 3.45 -4.00 10.05
N ARG A 47 3.50 -4.12 8.72
CA ARG A 47 4.22 -3.20 7.84
C ARG A 47 3.35 -2.83 6.64
N ARG A 48 3.38 -1.55 6.30
CA ARG A 48 2.53 -0.99 5.27
C ARG A 48 2.96 -1.33 3.84
N ASP A 49 4.26 -1.54 3.62
CA ASP A 49 4.75 -2.03 2.33
C ASP A 49 4.26 -3.45 2.04
N HIS A 50 4.24 -4.34 3.03
CA HIS A 50 3.65 -5.67 2.85
C HIS A 50 2.15 -5.61 2.54
N GLN A 51 1.41 -4.68 3.16
CA GLN A 51 -0.01 -4.45 2.84
C GLN A 51 -0.19 -3.99 1.39
N ARG A 52 0.68 -3.10 0.89
CA ARG A 52 0.68 -2.67 -0.52
C ARG A 52 0.91 -3.83 -1.45
N ASP A 53 1.96 -4.61 -1.22
CA ASP A 53 2.34 -5.72 -2.10
C ASP A 53 1.20 -6.76 -2.13
N HIS A 54 0.54 -6.97 -0.99
CA HIS A 54 -0.68 -7.77 -0.95
C HIS A 54 -1.81 -7.23 -1.83
N TYR A 55 -2.11 -5.93 -1.80
CA TYR A 55 -3.12 -5.36 -2.70
C TYR A 55 -2.73 -5.52 -4.17
N ARG A 56 -1.45 -5.29 -4.50
CA ARG A 56 -0.93 -5.41 -5.87
C ARG A 56 -1.01 -6.85 -6.38
N ASP A 57 -0.52 -7.82 -5.61
CA ASP A 57 -0.25 -9.16 -6.11
C ASP A 57 -1.38 -10.15 -5.80
N TYR A 58 -2.01 -10.04 -4.62
CA TYR A 58 -3.11 -10.94 -4.24
C TYR A 58 -4.47 -10.43 -4.71
N HIS A 59 -4.72 -9.13 -4.57
CA HIS A 59 -5.97 -8.52 -5.05
C HIS A 59 -5.88 -8.04 -6.50
N MET A 60 -4.68 -8.09 -7.10
CA MET A 60 -4.43 -7.68 -8.48
C MET A 60 -4.75 -6.20 -8.73
N GLU A 61 -4.65 -5.34 -7.71
CA GLU A 61 -4.88 -3.90 -7.88
C GLU A 61 -3.79 -3.26 -8.75
N ASP A 62 -4.11 -2.10 -9.32
CA ASP A 62 -3.27 -1.30 -10.23
C ASP A 62 -2.19 -0.47 -9.50
N LEU A 63 -1.59 -1.03 -8.44
CA LEU A 63 -0.52 -0.38 -7.69
C LEU A 63 0.83 -0.63 -8.35
N MET A 64 1.51 0.43 -8.80
CA MET A 64 2.82 0.33 -9.44
C MET A 64 3.95 0.01 -8.44
N ARG A 65 5.02 -0.66 -8.92
CA ARG A 65 6.22 -0.93 -8.13
C ARG A 65 6.92 0.38 -7.78
N ARG A 66 7.39 0.50 -6.54
CA ARG A 66 8.20 1.67 -6.13
C ARG A 66 9.62 1.51 -6.67
N GLY A 67 10.13 2.55 -7.32
CA GLY A 67 11.53 2.59 -7.78
C GLY A 67 11.84 1.71 -9.00
N SER A 68 10.82 1.19 -9.68
CA SER A 68 11.01 0.56 -10.99
C SER A 68 11.27 1.66 -12.03
N SER A 69 12.38 1.56 -12.76
CA SER A 69 12.65 2.39 -13.93
C SER A 69 11.82 1.96 -15.14
N SER A 70 11.34 0.70 -15.17
CA SER A 70 10.41 0.22 -16.18
C SER A 70 8.97 0.57 -15.83
N ARG A 71 8.27 1.15 -16.80
CA ARG A 71 6.80 1.23 -16.77
C ARG A 71 6.24 -0.18 -16.93
N GLU A 72 5.10 -0.44 -16.29
CA GLU A 72 4.39 -1.71 -16.45
C GLU A 72 3.85 -1.79 -17.89
N ASP A 73 4.01 -2.95 -18.53
CA ASP A 73 3.59 -3.16 -19.92
C ASP A 73 2.09 -3.40 -20.06
N GLN A 74 1.59 -3.38 -21.29
CA GLN A 74 0.16 -3.62 -21.58
C GLN A 74 -0.32 -4.97 -21.03
N LYS A 75 0.54 -5.99 -21.05
CA LYS A 75 0.22 -7.32 -20.53
C LYS A 75 -0.06 -7.26 -19.03
N TRP A 76 0.73 -6.50 -18.28
CA TRP A 76 0.49 -6.29 -16.86
C TRP A 76 -0.83 -5.57 -16.61
N TRP A 77 -1.11 -4.46 -17.30
CA TRP A 77 -2.36 -3.71 -17.14
C TRP A 77 -3.61 -4.55 -17.39
N ASN A 78 -3.58 -5.41 -18.41
CA ASN A 78 -4.68 -6.34 -18.74
C ASN A 78 -4.98 -7.36 -17.64
N THR A 79 -4.05 -7.59 -16.71
CA THR A 79 -4.23 -8.53 -15.59
C THR A 79 -4.69 -7.84 -14.31
N ARG A 80 -4.77 -6.50 -14.28
CA ARG A 80 -5.12 -5.73 -13.08
C ARG A 80 -6.62 -5.54 -12.95
N LYS A 81 -7.10 -5.48 -11.71
CA LYS A 81 -8.44 -5.04 -11.35
C LYS A 81 -8.46 -3.51 -11.26
N ILE A 82 -8.85 -2.88 -12.36
CA ILE A 82 -9.02 -1.44 -12.46
C ILE A 82 -10.50 -1.14 -12.28
N ILE A 83 -10.90 -0.65 -11.11
CA ILE A 83 -12.31 -0.40 -10.78
C ILE A 83 -12.63 1.07 -11.08
N PRO A 84 -13.56 1.41 -11.98
CA PRO A 84 -13.84 2.80 -12.38
C PRO A 84 -14.15 3.74 -11.20
N ASP A 85 -14.93 3.27 -10.24
CA ASP A 85 -15.49 4.10 -9.17
C ASP A 85 -14.50 4.48 -8.08
N TRP A 86 -13.38 3.75 -7.93
CA TRP A 86 -12.41 4.02 -6.89
C TRP A 86 -11.00 3.60 -7.26
N TRP A 87 -10.01 4.26 -6.68
CA TRP A 87 -8.59 3.92 -6.81
C TRP A 87 -7.91 3.91 -5.44
N ARG A 88 -6.87 3.08 -5.31
CA ARG A 88 -6.07 3.06 -4.08
C ARG A 88 -4.88 4.00 -4.19
N CYS A 89 -4.71 4.89 -3.22
CA CYS A 89 -3.57 5.80 -3.20
C CYS A 89 -2.24 5.03 -2.99
N THR A 90 -1.24 5.27 -3.83
CA THR A 90 0.08 4.64 -3.69
C THR A 90 0.90 5.19 -2.53
N ARG A 91 0.53 6.28 -1.87
CA ARG A 91 1.24 6.73 -0.67
C ARG A 91 0.60 6.19 0.58
N CYS A 92 -0.71 6.41 0.72
CA CYS A 92 -1.42 6.12 1.95
C CYS A 92 -2.22 4.81 1.96
N LEU A 93 -2.35 4.14 0.81
CA LEU A 93 -3.17 2.93 0.62
C LEU A 93 -4.66 3.12 0.96
N GLU A 94 -5.11 4.38 1.10
CA GLU A 94 -6.51 4.71 1.26
C GLU A 94 -7.28 4.42 -0.03
N ARG A 95 -8.52 3.96 0.11
CA ARG A 95 -9.44 3.79 -1.01
C ARG A 95 -10.14 5.12 -1.27
N VAL A 96 -9.90 5.68 -2.45
CA VAL A 96 -10.41 7.00 -2.84
C VAL A 96 -11.51 6.78 -3.88
N LYS A 97 -12.72 7.23 -3.57
CA LYS A 97 -13.83 7.25 -4.52
C LYS A 97 -13.63 8.36 -5.55
N VAL A 98 -13.76 8.00 -6.83
CA VAL A 98 -13.61 8.94 -7.94
C VAL A 98 -14.74 9.96 -7.96
N GLU A 99 -15.96 9.56 -7.63
CA GLU A 99 -17.13 10.46 -7.59
C GLU A 99 -16.96 11.62 -6.57
N GLU A 100 -16.35 11.35 -5.41
CA GLU A 100 -16.25 12.31 -4.29
C GLU A 100 -14.97 13.15 -4.35
N HIS A 101 -13.87 12.57 -4.85
CA HIS A 101 -12.53 13.15 -4.74
C HIS A 101 -11.76 13.17 -6.06
N GLY A 102 -12.35 12.67 -7.15
CA GLY A 102 -11.68 12.49 -8.43
C GLY A 102 -10.40 11.67 -8.28
N TYR A 103 -9.34 12.16 -8.89
CA TYR A 103 -8.01 11.54 -8.88
C TYR A 103 -7.04 12.19 -7.88
N VAL A 104 -7.56 12.76 -6.79
CA VAL A 104 -6.75 13.34 -5.71
C VAL A 104 -7.05 12.60 -4.41
N CYS A 105 -6.00 12.13 -3.72
CA CYS A 105 -6.21 11.38 -2.48
C CYS A 105 -6.83 12.26 -1.38
N SER A 106 -7.88 11.75 -0.74
CA SER A 106 -8.57 12.42 0.38
C SER A 106 -7.67 12.65 1.61
N ILE A 107 -6.68 11.78 1.85
CA ILE A 107 -5.83 11.83 3.04
C ILE A 107 -4.54 12.62 2.81
N CYS A 108 -3.75 12.24 1.80
CA CYS A 108 -2.41 12.83 1.61
C CYS A 108 -2.33 13.81 0.44
N ARG A 109 -3.46 14.07 -0.25
CA ARG A 109 -3.58 14.98 -1.39
C ARG A 109 -2.68 14.65 -2.59
N ALA A 110 -2.03 13.49 -2.58
CA ALA A 110 -1.25 13.03 -3.72
C ALA A 110 -2.18 12.70 -4.90
N PRO A 111 -1.81 13.09 -6.13
CA PRO A 111 -2.57 12.74 -7.32
C PRO A 111 -2.43 11.24 -7.64
N CYS A 112 -3.46 10.67 -8.26
CA CYS A 112 -3.38 9.37 -8.91
C CYS A 112 -2.44 9.47 -10.12
N GLU A 113 -1.68 8.43 -10.39
CA GLU A 113 -0.72 8.43 -11.49
C GLU A 113 -1.41 8.41 -12.87
N GLN A 114 -0.87 9.13 -13.85
CA GLN A 114 -1.51 9.35 -15.15
C GLN A 114 -1.92 8.05 -15.86
N ASP A 115 -1.02 7.06 -15.89
CA ASP A 115 -1.32 5.75 -16.51
C ASP A 115 -2.55 5.08 -15.86
N ARG A 116 -2.68 5.17 -14.53
CA ARG A 116 -3.82 4.59 -13.80
C ARG A 116 -5.13 5.35 -14.03
N GLN A 117 -5.04 6.65 -14.28
CA GLN A 117 -6.21 7.43 -14.69
C GLN A 117 -6.62 7.03 -16.10
N PHE A 118 -5.66 6.99 -17.03
CA PHE A 118 -5.87 6.59 -18.42
C PHE A 118 -6.59 5.24 -18.52
N PHE A 119 -6.04 4.17 -17.93
CA PHE A 119 -6.65 2.84 -18.00
C PHE A 119 -8.03 2.72 -17.31
N ARG A 120 -8.42 3.72 -16.52
CA ARG A 120 -9.70 3.74 -15.81
C ARG A 120 -10.78 4.52 -16.55
N THR A 121 -10.38 5.41 -17.46
CA THR A 121 -11.29 6.23 -18.28
C THR A 121 -11.49 5.69 -19.70
N GLN A 122 -10.92 4.52 -20.00
CA GLN A 122 -11.09 3.81 -21.28
C GLN A 122 -12.41 3.04 -21.32
#